data_AF-A0A538JRR5-F1
#
_entry.id   AF-A0A538JRR5-F1
#
_cell.length_a   1.000
_cell.length_b   1.000
_cell.length_c   1.000
_cell.angle_alpha   90.00
_cell.angle_beta   90.00
_cell.angle_gamma   90.00
#
_symmetry.space_group_name_H-M   'P 1'
#
loop_
_entity.id
_entity.type
_entity.pdbx_description
1 polymer ?
#
loop_
_entity_poly.entity_id
_entity_poly.type
_entity_poly.pdbx_seq_one_letter_code
_entity_poly.pdbx_strand_id
1 'polypeptide(L)' 'AILPPPWRIPVNVLNGSGDINYTRQIASHIGAFGYSIKKVARADSFTYPQTAVYFPPACEGVALRLAQQLG' A
#
# COMPACT_ATOMS: atom_id res chain seq x y z
N ALA A 1 -15.87 13.82 -0.19
CA ALA A 1 -16.40 12.88 0.81
C ALA A 1 -15.42 12.78 1.97
N ILE A 2 -15.89 12.61 3.20
CA ILE A 2 -15.01 12.36 4.34
C ILE A 2 -14.51 10.92 4.23
N LEU A 3 -13.19 10.74 4.04
CA LEU A 3 -12.58 9.42 3.95
C LEU A 3 -12.39 8.83 5.36
N PRO A 4 -12.48 7.50 5.52
CA PRO A 4 -12.12 6.85 6.78
C PRO A 4 -10.68 7.20 7.20
N PRO A 5 -10.40 7.28 8.50
CA PRO A 5 -9.06 7.51 8.98
C PRO A 5 -8.14 6.30 8.68
N PRO A 6 -6.81 6.51 8.49
CA PRO A 6 -5.87 5.46 8.09
C PRO A 6 -5.88 4.20 8.96
N TRP A 7 -6.01 4.32 10.28
CA TRP A 7 -5.95 3.17 11.20
C TRP A 7 -7.09 2.15 11.02
N ARG A 8 -8.20 2.56 10.38
CA ARG A 8 -9.31 1.66 10.02
C ARG A 8 -9.12 0.94 8.68
N ILE A 9 -8.03 1.23 7.96
CA ILE A 9 -7.78 0.69 6.63
C ILE A 9 -6.61 -0.32 6.71
N PRO A 10 -6.89 -1.63 6.58
CA PRO A 10 -5.83 -2.63 6.53
C PRO A 10 -5.16 -2.63 5.15
N VAL A 11 -3.83 -2.64 5.13
CA VAL A 11 -3.03 -2.65 3.90
C VAL A 11 -2.16 -3.89 3.83
N ASN A 12 -2.17 -4.57 2.68
CA ASN A 12 -1.18 -5.59 2.34
C ASN A 12 -0.12 -4.93 1.46
N VAL A 13 1.16 -5.16 1.78
CA VAL A 13 2.29 -4.68 0.97
C VAL A 13 2.90 -5.89 0.27
N LEU A 14 2.83 -5.89 -1.06
CA LEU A 14 3.26 -7.02 -1.88
C LEU A 14 4.53 -6.64 -2.64
N ASN A 15 5.58 -7.46 -2.50
CA ASN A 15 6.84 -7.32 -3.20
C ASN A 15 6.63 -7.71 -4.68
N GLY A 16 6.43 -6.70 -5.52
CA GLY A 16 6.27 -6.84 -6.96
C GLY A 16 7.52 -6.53 -7.78
N SER A 17 8.63 -6.13 -7.16
CA SER A 17 9.89 -5.82 -7.84
C SER A 17 11.00 -6.86 -7.61
N GLY A 18 10.79 -7.78 -6.65
CA GLY A 18 11.81 -8.70 -6.17
C GLY A 18 12.68 -8.12 -5.04
N ASP A 19 12.60 -6.82 -4.76
CA ASP A 19 13.37 -6.16 -3.69
C ASP A 19 12.60 -6.13 -2.37
N ILE A 20 12.98 -7.04 -1.46
CA ILE A 20 12.34 -7.13 -0.13
C ILE A 20 12.70 -5.95 0.79
N ASN A 21 13.86 -5.32 0.60
CA ASN A 21 14.27 -4.19 1.42
C ASN A 21 13.44 -2.96 1.04
N TYR A 22 13.30 -2.68 -0.26
CA TYR A 22 12.38 -1.66 -0.76
C TYR A 22 10.94 -1.92 -0.31
N THR A 23 10.48 -3.18 -0.38
CA THR A 23 9.13 -3.56 0.09
C THR A 23 8.93 -3.23 1.59
N ARG A 24 9.92 -3.51 2.44
CA ARG A 24 9.86 -3.18 3.87
C ARG A 24 9.90 -1.69 4.13
N GLN A 25 10.67 -0.94 3.34
CA GLN A 25 10.69 0.52 3.42
C GLN A 25 9.31 1.10 3.11
N ILE A 26 8.67 0.64 2.03
CA ILE A 26 7.30 1.03 1.69
C ILE A 26 6.33 0.67 2.81
N ALA A 27 6.41 -0.54 3.37
CA ALA A 27 5.57 -0.91 4.52
C ALA A 27 5.77 0.00 5.73
N SER A 28 7.00 0.41 6.02
CA SER A 28 7.32 1.36 7.09
C SER A 28 6.72 2.74 6.82
N HIS A 29 6.80 3.26 5.59
CA HIS A 29 6.19 4.53 5.22
C HIS A 29 4.66 4.49 5.37
N ILE A 30 4.03 3.40 4.90
CA ILE A 30 2.58 3.19 5.04
C ILE A 30 2.17 3.16 6.53
N GLY A 31 2.95 2.48 7.37
CA GLY A 31 2.75 2.47 8.82
C GLY A 31 2.91 3.85 9.46
N ALA A 32 3.89 4.65 9.01
CA ALA A 32 4.11 6.02 9.49
C ALA A 32 2.95 6.98 9.14
N PHE A 33 2.19 6.70 8.07
CA PHE A 33 0.95 7.40 7.76
C PHE A 33 -0.25 6.96 8.63
N GLY A 34 -0.06 5.97 9.51
CA GLY A 34 -1.06 5.48 10.45
C GLY A 34 -1.95 4.37 9.91
N TYR A 35 -1.63 3.75 8.77
CA TYR A 35 -2.36 2.59 8.26
C TYR A 35 -1.98 1.32 9.03
N SER A 36 -2.92 0.39 9.14
CA SER A 36 -2.67 -0.92 9.75
C SER A 36 -2.06 -1.87 8.72
N ILE A 37 -0.79 -2.24 8.88
CA ILE A 37 -0.15 -3.24 8.01
C ILE A 37 -0.68 -4.62 8.37
N LYS A 38 -1.45 -5.22 7.46
CA LYS A 38 -2.01 -6.57 7.63
C LYS A 38 -1.00 -7.65 7.25
N LYS A 39 -0.22 -7.43 6.19
CA LYS A 39 0.76 -8.39 5.69
C LYS A 39 1.82 -7.71 4.85
N VAL A 40 3.05 -8.22 4.93
CA VAL A 40 4.11 -7.98 3.94
C VAL A 40 4.44 -9.32 3.29
N ALA A 41 4.34 -9.43 1.96
CA ALA A 41 4.46 -10.71 1.26
C ALA A 41 5.03 -10.54 -0.16
N ARG A 42 5.24 -11.65 -0.89
CA ARG A 42 5.51 -11.63 -2.33
C ARG A 42 4.21 -11.36 -3.10
N ALA A 43 4.29 -10.61 -4.18
CA ALA A 43 3.22 -10.54 -5.17
C ALA A 43 3.23 -11.80 -6.07
N ASP A 44 2.23 -11.92 -6.94
CA ASP A 44 2.13 -13.03 -7.90
C ASP A 44 3.17 -12.93 -9.04
N SER A 45 3.74 -11.74 -9.24
CA SER A 45 4.83 -11.47 -10.18
C SER A 45 5.85 -10.48 -9.60
N PHE A 46 7.10 -10.51 -10.08
CA PHE A 46 8.15 -9.51 -9.77
C PHE A 46 8.42 -8.52 -10.91
N THR A 47 7.56 -8.48 -11.92
CA THR A 47 7.74 -7.63 -13.10
C THR A 47 6.98 -6.31 -13.01
N TYR A 48 6.50 -5.93 -11.83
CA TYR A 48 5.76 -4.67 -11.67
C TYR A 48 6.76 -3.50 -11.81
N PRO A 49 6.57 -2.61 -12.80
CA PRO A 49 7.56 -1.57 -13.08
C PRO A 49 7.53 -0.42 -12.07
N GLN A 50 6.46 -0.31 -11.28
CA GLN A 50 6.26 0.73 -10.27
C GLN A 50 5.34 0.24 -9.15
N THR A 51 5.39 0.92 -8.02
CA THR A 51 4.45 0.69 -6.90
C THR A 51 3.04 1.10 -7.33
N ALA A 52 2.07 0.18 -7.17
CA ALA A 52 0.67 0.44 -7.49
C ALA A 52 -0.22 0.15 -6.28
N VAL A 53 -1.26 0.97 -6.11
CA VAL A 53 -2.27 0.78 -5.04
C VAL A 53 -3.53 0.16 -5.66
N TYR A 54 -3.74 -1.12 -5.39
CA TYR A 54 -4.97 -1.83 -5.78
C TYR A 54 -6.04 -1.72 -4.70
N PHE A 55 -7.29 -1.60 -5.11
CA PHE A 55 -8.42 -1.40 -4.21
C PHE A 55 -9.70 -2.02 -4.77
N PRO A 56 -10.65 -2.46 -3.92
CA PRO A 56 -11.96 -2.90 -4.37
C PRO A 56 -12.84 -1.69 -4.75
N PRO A 57 -13.94 -1.90 -5.51
CA PRO A 57 -14.86 -0.83 -5.87
C PRO A 57 -15.29 0.03 -4.67
N ALA A 58 -15.54 1.33 -4.90
CA ALA A 58 -15.95 2.32 -3.89
C ALA A 58 -14.87 2.71 -2.86
N CYS A 59 -13.61 2.28 -3.07
CA CYS A 59 -12.46 2.66 -2.25
C CYS A 59 -11.48 3.63 -2.94
N GLU A 60 -11.86 4.19 -4.09
CA GLU A 60 -11.02 5.02 -4.97
C GLU A 60 -10.37 6.18 -4.20
N GLY A 61 -11.16 6.88 -3.37
CA GLY A 61 -10.65 8.02 -2.61
C GLY A 61 -9.60 7.65 -1.56
N VAL A 62 -9.74 6.50 -0.90
CA VAL A 62 -8.75 6.00 0.07
C VAL A 62 -7.49 5.54 -0.64
N ALA A 63 -7.64 4.84 -1.77
CA ALA A 63 -6.52 4.38 -2.57
C ALA A 63 -5.72 5.55 -3.17
N LEU A 64 -6.42 6.56 -3.71
CA LEU A 64 -5.80 7.77 -4.24
C LEU A 64 -5.04 8.52 -3.15
N ARG A 65 -5.62 8.66 -1.95
CA ARG A 65 -4.92 9.26 -0.80
C ARG A 65 -3.61 8.53 -0.51
N LEU A 66 -3.64 7.19 -0.42
CA LEU A 66 -2.43 6.41 -0.16
C LEU A 66 -1.40 6.53 -1.29
N ALA A 67 -1.84 6.47 -2.55
CA ALA A 67 -0.96 6.64 -3.70
C ALA A 67 -0.23 8.00 -3.67
N GLN A 68 -0.97 9.09 -3.42
CA GLN A 68 -0.40 10.43 -3.28
C GLN A 68 0.61 10.56 -2.13
N GLN A 69 0.39 9.84 -1.03
CA GLN A 69 1.33 9.82 0.10
C GLN A 69 2.63 9.05 -0.21
N LEU A 70 2.58 8.08 -1.13
CA LEU A 70 3.74 7.26 -1.50
C LEU A 70 4.65 7.93 -2.53
N GLY A 71 4.14 8.90 -3.30
CA GLY A 71 4.87 9.58 -4.38
C GLY A 71 4.60 8.93 -5.71
#